data_AF-A0A914YU97-F1
#
_entry.id   AF-A0A914YU97-F1
#
_cell.length_a   1.000
_cell.length_b   1.000
_cell.length_c   1.000
_cell.angle_alpha   90.00
_cell.angle_beta   90.00
_cell.angle_gamma   90.00
#
_symmetry.space_group_name_H-M   'P 1'
#
loop_
_entity.id
_entity.type
_entity.pdbx_description
1 polymer ?
#
loop_
_entity_poly.entity_id
_entity_poly.type
_entity_poly.pdbx_seq_one_letter_code
_entity_poly.pdbx_strand_id
1 'polypeptide(L)'
;MILNSDVLLDPYRPGVLEAIGLDPIKLLEENEKLIVARITGYGQTGELSKVAGHDINYVALSGLLPTIAGYNRKPYWPPANLLADFAGGSLTTAFGIVAALVQRNSNGTN
;
A
#
# COMPACT_ATOMS: atom_id res chain seq x y z
N MET A 1 -11.00 3.10 19.76
CA MET A 1 -9.60 3.37 19.38
C MET A 1 -9.51 3.91 17.96
N ILE A 2 -10.00 3.19 16.95
CA ILE A 2 -9.94 3.59 15.52
C ILE A 2 -10.67 4.91 15.25
N LEU A 3 -11.88 5.12 15.76
CA LEU A 3 -12.65 6.35 15.55
C LEU A 3 -11.99 7.62 16.11
N ASN A 4 -11.06 7.47 17.06
CA ASN A 4 -10.30 8.59 17.62
C ASN A 4 -8.87 8.67 17.02
N SER A 5 -8.59 7.90 15.97
CA SER A 5 -7.28 7.87 15.30
C SER A 5 -7.31 8.77 14.07
N ASP A 6 -6.15 9.32 13.71
CA ASP A 6 -5.99 10.07 12.47
C ASP A 6 -5.80 9.16 11.24
N VAL A 7 -5.14 8.01 11.44
CA VAL A 7 -4.73 7.13 10.35
C VAL A 7 -4.98 5.67 10.73
N LEU A 8 -5.56 4.92 9.80
CA LEU A 8 -5.63 3.47 9.81
C LEU A 8 -4.75 2.92 8.67
N LEU A 9 -3.76 2.09 9.00
CA LEU A 9 -2.92 1.41 8.03
C LEU A 9 -3.40 -0.05 7.84
N ASP A 10 -3.79 -0.38 6.61
CA ASP A 10 -4.25 -1.71 6.19
C ASP A 10 -3.21 -2.38 5.29
N PRO A 11 -2.39 -3.32 5.82
CA PRO A 11 -1.42 -4.08 5.04
C PRO A 11 -1.98 -5.40 4.51
N TYR A 12 -3.27 -5.69 4.71
CA TYR A 12 -3.84 -6.97 4.36
C TYR A 12 -4.25 -7.04 2.89
N ARG A 13 -4.56 -8.26 2.43
CA ARG A 13 -5.15 -8.45 1.11
C ARG A 13 -6.51 -7.75 1.02
N PRO A 14 -6.92 -7.32 -0.18
CA PRO A 14 -8.23 -6.72 -0.39
C PRO A 14 -9.36 -7.63 0.12
N GLY A 15 -10.26 -7.07 0.92
CA GLY A 15 -11.39 -7.79 1.52
C GLY A 15 -11.14 -8.32 2.95
N VAL A 16 -9.89 -8.37 3.42
CA VAL A 16 -9.60 -8.88 4.78
C VAL A 16 -10.08 -7.90 5.85
N LEU A 17 -9.85 -6.60 5.65
CA LEU A 17 -10.24 -5.56 6.59
C LEU A 17 -11.77 -5.53 6.77
N GLU A 18 -12.50 -5.67 5.67
CA GLU A 18 -13.95 -5.81 5.63
C GLU A 18 -14.41 -7.10 6.35
N ALA A 19 -13.72 -8.22 6.12
CA ALA A 19 -14.05 -9.51 6.74
C ALA A 19 -13.88 -9.53 8.27
N ILE A 20 -12.97 -8.71 8.82
CA ILE A 20 -12.79 -8.54 10.27
C ILE A 20 -13.66 -7.44 10.87
N GLY A 21 -14.60 -6.88 10.10
CA GLY A 21 -15.57 -5.89 10.57
C GLY A 21 -15.06 -4.45 10.58
N LEU A 22 -13.95 -4.16 9.89
CA LEU A 22 -13.34 -2.83 9.80
C LEU A 22 -13.51 -2.23 8.39
N ASP A 23 -14.73 -2.26 7.87
CA ASP A 23 -15.05 -1.72 6.54
C ASP A 23 -14.65 -0.22 6.43
N PRO A 24 -13.75 0.16 5.51
CA PRO A 24 -13.33 1.54 5.33
C PRO A 24 -14.48 2.51 5.11
N ILE A 25 -15.53 2.09 4.38
CA ILE A 25 -16.65 2.97 4.05
C ILE A 25 -17.39 3.35 5.34
N LYS A 26 -17.69 2.36 6.19
CA LYS A 26 -18.34 2.57 7.48
C LYS A 26 -17.48 3.38 8.44
N LEU A 27 -16.17 3.11 8.47
CA LEU A 27 -15.25 3.86 9.31
C LEU A 27 -15.18 5.34 8.92
N LEU A 28 -15.27 5.64 7.62
CA LEU A 28 -15.30 7.01 7.12
C LEU A 28 -16.64 7.71 7.35
N GLU A 29 -17.76 6.97 7.36
CA GLU A 29 -19.07 7.49 7.77
C GLU A 29 -19.08 7.89 9.26
N GLU A 30 -18.38 7.14 10.11
CA GLU A 30 -18.30 7.44 11.55
C GLU A 30 -17.21 8.48 11.90
N ASN A 31 -16.13 8.54 11.10
CA ASN A 31 -15.07 9.54 11.24
C ASN A 31 -14.59 10.00 9.85
N GLU A 32 -15.19 11.08 9.35
CA GLU A 32 -14.85 11.69 8.05
C GLU A 32 -13.40 12.23 7.99
N LYS A 33 -12.75 12.43 9.15
CA LYS A 33 -11.36 12.92 9.24
C LYS A 33 -10.33 11.78 9.23
N LEU A 34 -10.78 10.53 9.27
CA LEU A 34 -9.91 9.35 9.24
C LEU A 34 -9.25 9.19 7.88
N ILE A 35 -7.96 8.92 7.87
CA ILE A 35 -7.23 8.53 6.65
C ILE A 35 -7.04 7.01 6.67
N VAL A 36 -7.65 6.32 5.70
CA VAL A 36 -7.46 4.87 5.53
C VAL A 36 -6.42 4.62 4.44
N ALA A 37 -5.22 4.20 4.84
CA ALA A 37 -4.12 3.88 3.95
C ALA A 37 -4.05 2.37 3.71
N ARG A 38 -4.33 1.93 2.48
CA ARG A 38 -4.30 0.50 2.12
C ARG A 38 -3.08 0.21 1.25
N ILE A 39 -2.16 -0.63 1.74
CA ILE A 39 -0.92 -0.99 1.05
C ILE A 39 -0.95 -2.46 0.64
N THR A 40 -0.87 -2.70 -0.67
CA THR A 40 -0.87 -4.04 -1.28
C THR A 40 0.01 -4.03 -2.52
N GLY A 41 0.70 -5.13 -2.82
CA GLY A 41 1.62 -5.16 -3.96
C GLY A 41 0.94 -5.14 -5.33
N TYR A 42 -0.27 -5.69 -5.45
CA TYR A 42 -1.06 -5.68 -6.70
C TYR A 42 -2.17 -4.64 -6.73
N GLY A 43 -2.32 -3.83 -5.67
CA GLY A 43 -3.43 -2.90 -5.53
C GLY A 43 -4.73 -3.54 -5.04
N GLN A 44 -5.75 -2.70 -4.84
CA GLN A 44 -7.05 -3.09 -4.29
C GLN A 44 -7.99 -3.71 -5.33
N THR A 45 -7.72 -3.51 -6.62
CA THR A 45 -8.59 -3.93 -7.73
C THR A 45 -7.77 -4.64 -8.81
N GLY A 46 -8.46 -5.27 -9.76
CA GLY A 46 -7.85 -6.00 -10.88
C GLY A 46 -7.63 -7.49 -10.60
N GLU A 47 -7.24 -8.22 -11.65
CA GLU A 47 -7.17 -9.70 -11.64
C GLU A 47 -6.15 -10.24 -10.63
N LEU A 48 -5.06 -9.50 -10.40
CA LEU A 48 -3.99 -9.91 -9.48
C LEU A 48 -4.24 -9.49 -8.02
N SER A 49 -5.26 -8.69 -7.73
CA SER A 49 -5.51 -8.12 -6.38
C SER A 49 -5.60 -9.16 -5.26
N LYS A 50 -6.08 -10.38 -5.56
CA LYS A 50 -6.22 -11.48 -4.59
C LYS A 50 -5.03 -12.45 -4.58
N VAL A 51 -4.11 -12.30 -5.54
CA VAL A 51 -2.97 -13.21 -5.74
C VAL A 51 -1.90 -12.94 -4.69
N ALA A 52 -1.25 -14.01 -4.22
CA ALA A 52 -0.11 -13.90 -3.32
C ALA A 52 1.13 -13.41 -4.08
N GLY A 53 1.87 -12.46 -3.52
CA GLY A 53 3.13 -11.99 -4.08
C GLY A 53 4.07 -11.50 -2.99
N HIS A 54 5.34 -11.39 -3.35
CA HIS A 54 6.39 -10.71 -2.59
C HIS A 54 7.11 -9.71 -3.50
N ASP A 55 7.99 -8.90 -2.92
CA ASP A 55 8.79 -7.87 -3.60
C ASP A 55 9.19 -8.28 -5.03
N ILE A 56 9.85 -9.43 -5.17
CA ILE A 56 10.37 -9.91 -6.46
C ILE A 56 9.28 -10.08 -7.53
N ASN A 57 8.05 -10.45 -7.16
CA ASN A 57 6.95 -10.59 -8.10
C ASN A 57 6.50 -9.22 -8.61
N TYR A 58 6.45 -8.22 -7.73
CA TYR A 58 6.05 -6.86 -8.07
C TYR A 58 7.13 -6.18 -8.94
N VAL A 59 8.41 -6.35 -8.59
CA VAL A 59 9.57 -5.87 -9.36
C VAL A 59 9.68 -6.57 -10.72
N ALA A 60 9.30 -7.85 -10.82
CA ALA A 60 9.25 -8.57 -12.09
C ALA A 60 8.21 -7.97 -13.04
N LEU A 61 7.00 -7.69 -12.54
CA LEU A 61 5.91 -7.16 -13.35
C LEU A 61 6.12 -5.70 -13.75
N SER A 62 6.85 -4.92 -12.96
CA SER A 62 7.19 -3.53 -13.33
C SER A 62 8.22 -3.43 -14.46
N GLY A 63 8.84 -4.55 -14.85
CA GLY A 63 9.93 -4.58 -15.83
C GLY A 63 11.29 -4.17 -15.27
N LEU A 64 11.39 -3.81 -13.99
CA LEU A 64 12.67 -3.43 -13.35
C LEU A 64 13.59 -4.64 -13.13
N LEU A 65 13.03 -5.79 -12.78
CA LEU A 65 13.83 -6.99 -12.50
C LEU A 65 14.75 -7.38 -13.67
N PRO A 66 14.28 -7.48 -14.93
CA PRO A 66 15.17 -7.77 -16.05
C PRO A 66 16.18 -6.65 -16.34
N THR A 67 15.86 -5.38 -16.05
CA THR A 67 16.82 -4.26 -16.18
C THR A 67 17.97 -4.39 -15.20
N ILE A 68 17.69 -4.82 -13.96
CA ILE A 68 18.70 -4.96 -12.90
C ILE A 68 19.52 -6.24 -13.09
N ALA A 69 18.89 -7.34 -13.52
CA ALA A 69 19.56 -8.62 -13.72
C ALA A 69 20.58 -8.60 -14.88
N GLY A 70 20.47 -7.63 -15.79
CA GLY A 70 21.34 -7.51 -16.96
C GLY A 70 21.17 -8.66 -17.97
N TYR A 71 21.91 -8.58 -19.09
CA TYR A 71 21.75 -9.50 -20.22
C TYR A 71 22.09 -10.97 -19.89
N ASN A 72 22.83 -11.20 -18.80
CA ASN A 72 23.46 -12.49 -18.52
C ASN A 72 22.59 -13.48 -17.72
N ARG A 73 21.32 -13.15 -17.41
CA ARG A 73 20.28 -14.04 -16.83
C ARG A 73 20.73 -14.97 -15.68
N LYS A 74 21.81 -14.63 -14.97
CA LYS A 74 22.25 -15.37 -13.77
C LYS A 74 21.35 -14.98 -12.61
N PRO A 75 21.08 -15.88 -11.63
CA PRO A 75 20.27 -15.53 -10.48
C PRO A 75 20.94 -14.35 -9.76
N TYR A 76 20.33 -13.17 -9.91
CA TYR A 76 20.75 -11.97 -9.23
C TYR A 76 20.42 -12.15 -7.75
N TRP A 77 21.29 -11.67 -6.86
CA TRP A 77 20.94 -11.57 -5.46
C TRP A 77 19.69 -10.69 -5.38
N PRO A 78 18.53 -11.20 -4.93
CA PRO A 78 17.31 -10.40 -4.93
C PRO A 78 17.63 -9.06 -4.26
N PRO A 79 17.25 -7.91 -4.86
CA PRO A 79 17.35 -6.66 -4.14
C PRO A 79 16.66 -6.89 -2.80
N ALA A 80 17.32 -6.55 -1.69
CA ALA A 80 16.92 -6.90 -0.34
C ALA A 80 15.59 -6.21 0.06
N ASN A 81 14.51 -6.63 -0.63
CA ASN A 81 13.18 -6.04 -0.73
C ASN A 81 13.10 -4.50 -0.79
N LEU A 82 14.19 -3.86 -1.20
CA LEU A 82 14.34 -2.40 -1.18
C LEU A 82 13.44 -1.70 -2.20
N LEU A 83 13.09 -2.38 -3.29
CA LEU A 83 12.45 -1.74 -4.43
C LEU A 83 10.94 -1.68 -4.28
N ALA A 84 10.26 -2.82 -4.12
CA ALA A 84 8.81 -2.83 -4.04
C ALA A 84 8.32 -2.70 -2.58
N ASP A 85 8.90 -3.42 -1.62
CA ASP A 85 8.40 -3.35 -0.24
C ASP A 85 8.73 -1.99 0.42
N PHE A 86 9.96 -1.51 0.27
CA PHE A 86 10.39 -0.25 0.89
C PHE A 86 10.12 0.97 0.01
N ALA A 87 10.85 1.13 -1.11
CA ALA A 87 10.78 2.35 -1.92
C ALA A 87 9.43 2.53 -2.60
N GLY A 88 8.90 1.48 -3.22
CA GLY A 88 7.64 1.50 -3.97
C GLY A 88 6.38 1.33 -3.11
N GLY A 89 6.50 0.74 -1.92
CA GLY A 89 5.38 0.42 -1.04
C GLY A 89 5.36 1.28 0.22
N SER A 90 6.29 1.05 1.15
CA SER A 90 6.28 1.70 2.47
C SER A 90 6.49 3.20 2.38
N LEU A 91 7.46 3.66 1.60
CA LEU A 91 7.78 5.09 1.45
C LEU A 91 6.68 5.85 0.71
N THR A 92 6.13 5.27 -0.36
CA THR A 92 5.01 5.87 -1.11
C THR A 92 3.75 5.95 -0.25
N THR A 93 3.47 4.92 0.55
CA THR A 93 2.34 4.91 1.48
C THR A 93 2.52 5.95 2.59
N ALA A 94 3.70 6.02 3.21
CA ALA A 94 4.01 7.03 4.21
C ALA A 94 3.89 8.45 3.63
N PHE A 95 4.41 8.67 2.42
CA PHE A 95 4.27 9.95 1.72
C PHE A 95 2.80 10.29 1.44
N GLY A 96 2.00 9.32 0.98
CA GLY A 96 0.56 9.49 0.75
C GLY A 96 -0.20 9.85 2.03
N ILE A 97 0.12 9.21 3.16
CA ILE A 97 -0.45 9.53 4.47
C ILE A 97 -0.10 10.96 4.87
N VAL A 98 1.18 11.35 4.76
CA VAL A 98 1.62 12.72 5.10
C VAL A 98 0.93 13.74 4.19
N ALA A 99 0.85 13.47 2.89
CA ALA A 99 0.16 14.34 1.94
C ALA A 99 -1.33 14.49 2.29
N ALA A 100 -2.02 13.40 2.66
CA ALA A 100 -3.41 13.43 3.09
C ALA A 100 -3.59 14.21 4.40
N LEU A 101 -2.67 14.07 5.36
CA LEU A 101 -2.69 14.84 6.61
C LEU A 101 -2.47 16.33 6.37
N VAL A 102 -1.52 16.69 5.49
CA VAL A 102 -1.28 18.08 5.08
C VAL A 102 -2.53 18.63 4.40
N GLN A 103 -3.12 17.90 3.45
CA GLN A 103 -4.34 18.29 2.77
C GLN A 103 -5.50 18.53 3.76
N ARG A 104 -5.68 17.63 4.72
CA ARG A 104 -6.69 17.74 5.77
C ARG A 104 -6.49 19.01 6.62
N ASN A 105 -5.24 19.31 6.99
CA ASN A 105 -4.91 20.51 7.76
C ASN A 105 -5.07 21.80 6.95
N SER A 106 -4.77 21.78 5.65
CA SER A 106 -4.89 22.95 4.77
C SER A 106 -6.34 23.24 4.36
N ASN A 107 -7.16 22.20 4.19
CA ASN A 107 -8.57 22.37 3.81
C ASN A 107 -9.51 22.68 4.98
N GLY A 108 -9.03 22.61 6.22
CA GLY A 108 -9.73 23.18 7.38
C GLY A 108 -11.18 22.72 7.54
N THR A 109 -11.51 21.47 7.20
CA THR A 109 -12.82 20.92 7.54
C THR A 109 -12.87 20.66 9.05
N ASN A 110 -13.32 21.70 9.76
CA ASN A 110 -13.95 21.60 11.08
C ASN A 110 -15.09 20.59 11.03
#